data_AF-A0A2E2BUV7-F1
#
_entry.id   AF-A0A2E2BUV7-F1
#
_cell.length_a   1.000
_cell.length_b   1.000
_cell.length_c   1.000
_cell.angle_alpha   90.00
_cell.angle_beta   90.00
_cell.angle_gamma   90.00
#
_symmetry.space_group_name_H-M   'P 1'
#
loop_
_entity.id
_entity.type
_entity.pdbx_description
1 polymer ?
#
loop_
_entity_poly.entity_id
_entity_poly.type
_entity_poly.pdbx_seq_one_letter_code
_entity_poly.pdbx_strand_id
1 'polypeptide(L)' 'MADAPKKMIMGSMAVSGIVALLALADIAIGIPFRGSMMMDIMFLISAGLVLFLCWDAWKDLR' A
#
# COMPACT_ATOMS: atom_id res chain seq x y z
N MET A 1 -11.59 -13.17 -20.46
CA MET A 1 -11.21 -12.04 -19.57
C MET A 1 -11.21 -12.46 -18.08
N ALA A 2 -10.88 -13.71 -17.74
CA ALA A 2 -11.01 -14.22 -16.37
C ALA A 2 -9.87 -13.77 -15.42
N ASP A 3 -8.72 -13.35 -15.97
CA ASP A 3 -7.52 -13.00 -15.19
C ASP A 3 -7.36 -11.49 -14.91
N ALA A 4 -8.22 -10.65 -15.50
CA ALA A 4 -8.17 -9.20 -15.29
C ALA A 4 -8.27 -8.79 -13.80
N PRO A 5 -9.17 -9.36 -12.98
CA PRO A 5 -9.26 -9.00 -11.57
C PRO A 5 -8.02 -9.44 -10.77
N LYS A 6 -7.46 -10.63 -11.04
CA LYS A 6 -6.22 -11.11 -10.38
C LYS A 6 -5.04 -10.18 -10.65
N LYS A 7 -4.87 -9.75 -11.91
CA LYS A 7 -3.81 -8.82 -12.31
C LYS A 7 -3.97 -7.44 -11.68
N MET A 8 -5.20 -6.93 -11.57
CA MET A 8 -5.47 -5.66 -10.90
C MET A 8 -5.14 -5.71 -9.42
N ILE A 9 -5.58 -6.76 -8.70
CA ILE A 9 -5.29 -6.93 -7.27
C ILE A 9 -3.78 -7.02 -7.03
N MET A 10 -3.06 -7.77 -7.86
CA MET A 10 -1.61 -7.91 -7.75
C MET A 10 -0.87 -6.58 -7.99
N GLY A 11 -1.34 -5.79 -8.96
CA GLY A 11 -0.83 -4.44 -9.21
C GLY A 11 -1.09 -3.48 -8.04
N SER A 12 -2.32 -3.47 -7.51
CA SER A 12 -2.70 -2.65 -6.35
C SER A 12 -1.93 -3.03 -5.08
N MET A 13 -1.70 -4.33 -4.86
CA MET A 13 -0.88 -4.84 -3.76
C MET A 13 0.60 -4.41 -3.89
N ALA A 14 1.16 -4.45 -5.10
CA ALA A 14 2.54 -4.01 -5.34
C ALA A 14 2.71 -2.50 -5.10
N VAL A 15 1.79 -1.67 -5.62
CA VAL A 15 1.86 -0.21 -5.46
C VAL A 15 1.67 0.19 -4.00
N SER A 16 0.70 -0.40 -3.28
CA SER A 16 0.50 -0.12 -1.85
C SER A 16 1.69 -0.55 -0.99
N GLY A 17 2.33 -1.68 -1.31
CA GLY A 17 3.59 -2.08 -0.67
C GLY A 17 4.72 -1.06 -0.84
N ILE A 18 4.86 -0.49 -2.05
CA ILE A 18 5.85 0.58 -2.31
C ILE A 18 5.52 1.82 -1.47
N VAL A 19 4.25 2.23 -1.40
CA VAL A 19 3.82 3.38 -0.59
C VAL A 19 4.12 3.16 0.90
N ALA A 20 3.87 1.95 1.43
CA ALA A 20 4.22 1.61 2.80
C ALA A 20 5.74 1.69 3.06
N LEU A 21 6.56 1.20 2.11
CA LEU A 21 8.01 1.30 2.20
C LEU A 21 8.52 2.74 2.15
N LEU A 22 7.94 3.57 1.28
CA LEU A 22 8.29 4.99 1.19
C LEU A 22 7.89 5.76 2.46
N ALA A 23 6.73 5.45 3.05
CA ALA A 23 6.30 6.06 4.31
C ALA A 23 7.17 5.61 5.49
N LEU A 24 7.58 4.34 5.55
CA LEU A 24 8.54 3.83 6.52
C LEU A 24 9.93 4.46 6.35
N ALA A 25 10.39 4.59 5.10
CA ALA A 25 11.65 5.25 4.78
C ALA A 25 11.62 6.73 5.17
N ASP A 26 10.48 7.40 5.04
CA ASP A 26 10.34 8.78 5.48
C ASP A 26 10.42 8.91 7.01
N ILE A 27 9.80 8.01 7.76
CA ILE A 27 9.94 7.98 9.23
C ILE A 27 11.41 7.72 9.66
N ALA A 28 12.15 6.89 8.93
CA ALA A 28 13.51 6.51 9.28
C ALA A 28 14.59 7.53 8.84
N ILE A 29 14.42 8.17 7.68
CA ILE A 29 15.45 9.01 7.03
C ILE A 29 14.99 10.49 6.97
N GLY A 30 13.69 10.77 7.09
CA GLY A 30 13.13 12.12 7.05
C GLY A 30 13.25 12.79 5.69
N ILE A 31 13.28 12.03 4.60
CA ILE A 31 13.32 12.44 3.19
C ILE A 31 12.60 11.32 2.43
N PRO A 32 11.39 11.50 1.84
CA PRO A 32 10.94 12.62 0.98
C PRO A 32 9.76 13.51 1.46
N PHE A 33 9.08 13.24 2.59
CA PHE A 33 7.89 13.98 3.05
C PHE A 33 8.16 14.92 4.25
N ARG A 34 9.33 15.60 4.23
CA ARG A 34 9.71 16.61 5.25
C ARG A 34 8.61 17.63 5.51
N GLY A 35 7.88 17.47 6.62
CA GLY A 35 7.00 18.53 7.13
C GLY A 35 5.88 18.08 8.06
N SER A 36 5.45 16.81 8.02
CA SER A 36 4.35 16.37 8.90
C SER A 36 4.36 14.87 9.17
N MET A 37 4.73 14.50 10.40
CA MET A 37 4.67 13.12 10.90
C MET A 37 3.24 12.51 10.79
N MET A 38 2.21 13.38 10.79
CA MET A 38 0.82 12.96 10.59
C MET A 38 0.57 12.43 9.17
N MET A 39 1.26 12.98 8.16
CA MET A 39 1.15 12.51 6.78
C MET A 39 1.71 11.10 6.62
N ASP A 40 2.85 10.80 7.26
CA ASP A 40 3.48 9.47 7.19
C ASP A 40 2.61 8.40 7.84
N ILE A 41 2.01 8.74 8.99
CA ILE A 41 1.07 7.85 9.69
C ILE A 41 -0.17 7.59 8.82
N MET A 42 -0.72 8.62 8.18
CA MET A 42 -1.88 8.47 7.29
C MET A 42 -1.54 7.64 6.04
N PHE A 43 -0.33 7.80 5.48
CA PHE A 43 0.14 6.97 4.36
C PHE A 43 0.35 5.52 4.77
N LEU A 44 0.88 5.24 5.96
CA LEU A 44 1.01 3.88 6.46
C LEU A 44 -0.34 3.22 6.72
N ILE A 45 -1.28 3.94 7.33
CA ILE A 45 -2.64 3.43 7.59
C ILE A 45 -3.35 3.13 6.28
N SER A 46 -3.32 4.07 5.33
CA SER A 46 -3.96 3.88 4.01
C SER A 46 -3.32 2.74 3.21
N ALA A 47 -1.99 2.64 3.17
CA ALA A 47 -1.30 1.53 2.53
C ALA A 47 -1.63 0.18 3.18
N GLY A 48 -1.70 0.13 4.51
CA GLY A 48 -2.11 -1.06 5.25
C GLY A 48 -3.55 -1.50 4.96
N LEU A 49 -4.49 -0.55 4.87
CA LEU A 49 -5.88 -0.82 4.50
C LEU A 49 -5.99 -1.37 3.06
N VAL A 50 -5.25 -0.80 2.12
CA VAL A 50 -5.25 -1.27 0.72
C VAL A 50 -4.65 -2.67 0.62
N LEU A 51 -3.56 -2.95 1.34
CA LEU A 51 -2.98 -4.30 1.42
C LEU A 51 -3.95 -5.31 2.01
N PHE A 52 -4.66 -4.94 3.09
CA PHE A 52 -5.68 -5.79 3.70
C PHE A 52 -6.83 -6.09 2.74
N LEU A 53 -7.35 -5.07 2.05
CA LEU A 53 -8.39 -5.22 1.02
C LEU A 53 -7.93 -6.07 -0.16
N CYS A 54 -6.70 -5.88 -0.65
CA CYS A 54 -6.15 -6.72 -1.71
C CYS A 54 -5.98 -8.17 -1.26
N TRP A 55 -5.58 -8.40 -0.01
CA TRP A 55 -5.45 -9.74 0.56
C TRP A 55 -6.81 -10.44 0.69
N ASP A 56 -7.85 -9.71 1.12
CA ASP A 56 -9.19 -10.25 1.24
C ASP A 56 -9.79 -10.57 -0.14
N ALA A 57 -9.69 -9.64 -1.09
CA ALA A 57 -10.11 -9.85 -2.47
C ALA A 57 -9.35 -10.99 -3.16
N TRP A 58 -8.07 -11.21 -2.82
CA TRP A 58 -7.28 -12.32 -3.33
C TRP A 58 -7.76 -13.68 -2.82
N LYS A 59 -8.17 -13.76 -1.55
CA LYS A 59 -8.79 -14.98 -0.99
C LYS A 59 -10.12 -15.27 -1.65
N ASP A 60 -10.94 -14.24 -1.87
CA ASP A 60 -12.27 -14.38 -2.46
C ASP A 60 -12.19 -14.82 -3.95
N LEU A 61 -11.09 -14.48 -4.64
CA LEU A 61 -10.82 -14.90 -6.02
C LEU A 61 -10.10 -16.26 -6.17
N ARG A 62 -9.69 -16.89 -5.07
CA ARG A 62 -9.01 -18.18 -5.06
C ARG A 62 -10.00 -19.31 -4.80
#